data_AF-A0A8S1C0F1-F1
#
_entry.id   AF-A0A8S1C0F1-F1
#
_cell.length_a   1.000
_cell.length_b   1.000
_cell.length_c   1.000
_cell.angle_alpha   90.00
_cell.angle_beta   90.00
_cell.angle_gamma   90.00
#
_symmetry.space_group_name_H-M   'P 1'
#
loop_
_entity.id
_entity.type
_entity.pdbx_description
1 polymer ?
#
loop_
_entity_poly.entity_id
_entity_poly.type
_entity_poly.pdbx_seq_one_letter_code
_entity_poly.pdbx_strand_id
1 'polypeptide(L)'
;MPGSSRNVLLVLSICALLGSACSKIYERCELAKELRDRLRVPAEQLATWVCIAEHESRYNTSIIGTLAQGKDHGIFQISDLYWCETGDDGGACGIDCNSLLDDDIRDDYVCARRIYRAHQGLQGNGFRAWAVYQPHCSAGQAANEAKYTNDCFGQDSSRVEEPVQRIQVDQQPGALTLYFTGFGYPYYTYQNIFS
;
A
#
# COMPACT_ATOMS: atom_id res chain seq x y z
N MET A 1 -14.11 -14.25 -49.55
CA MET A 1 -13.86 -12.89 -49.03
C MET A 1 -13.01 -13.00 -47.78
N PRO A 2 -11.69 -12.72 -47.81
CA PRO A 2 -10.93 -12.54 -46.58
C PRO A 2 -10.29 -11.14 -46.57
N GLY A 3 -10.91 -10.22 -45.83
CA GLY A 3 -10.40 -8.87 -45.64
C GLY A 3 -10.99 -8.29 -44.37
N SER A 4 -10.41 -8.63 -43.22
CA SER A 4 -10.74 -7.97 -41.94
C SER A 4 -9.70 -8.21 -40.83
N SER A 5 -8.92 -9.29 -40.88
CA SER A 5 -8.05 -9.68 -39.75
C SER A 5 -6.77 -8.85 -39.59
N ARG A 6 -6.19 -8.34 -40.69
CA ARG A 6 -4.93 -7.57 -40.65
C ARG A 6 -5.10 -6.19 -40.01
N ASN A 7 -6.24 -5.55 -40.24
CA ASN A 7 -6.51 -4.21 -39.68
C ASN A 7 -6.85 -4.29 -38.19
N VAL A 8 -7.56 -5.34 -37.76
CA VAL A 8 -7.86 -5.58 -36.33
C VAL A 8 -6.59 -5.85 -35.54
N LEU A 9 -5.66 -6.66 -36.07
CA LEU A 9 -4.37 -6.94 -35.40
C LEU A 9 -3.51 -5.67 -35.25
N LEU A 10 -3.50 -4.81 -36.27
CA LEU A 10 -2.78 -3.54 -36.26
C LEU A 10 -3.38 -2.56 -35.25
N VAL A 11 -4.70 -2.43 -35.19
CA VAL A 11 -5.38 -1.55 -34.22
C VAL A 11 -5.17 -2.01 -32.77
N LEU A 12 -5.26 -3.32 -32.50
CA LEU A 12 -5.00 -3.88 -31.16
C LEU A 12 -3.55 -3.68 -30.72
N SER A 13 -2.59 -3.77 -31.64
CA SER A 13 -1.17 -3.55 -31.36
C SER A 13 -0.86 -2.06 -31.13
N ILE A 14 -1.56 -1.14 -31.81
CA ILE A 14 -1.42 0.30 -31.62
C ILE A 14 -2.02 0.75 -30.28
N CYS A 15 -3.15 0.19 -29.84
CA CYS A 15 -3.73 0.45 -28.52
C CYS A 15 -2.88 -0.09 -27.36
N ALA A 16 -2.05 -1.11 -27.58
CA ALA A 16 -1.11 -1.61 -26.56
C ALA A 16 0.18 -0.78 -26.46
N LEU A 17 0.53 -0.02 -27.52
CA LEU A 17 1.71 0.86 -27.56
C LEU A 17 1.39 2.30 -27.13
N LEU A 18 0.15 2.74 -27.30
CA LEU A 18 -0.38 3.96 -26.73
C LEU A 18 -0.89 3.61 -25.33
N GLY A 19 -0.09 3.90 -24.30
CA GLY A 19 -0.52 3.80 -22.90
C GLY A 19 -1.93 4.38 -22.79
N SER A 20 -2.89 3.51 -22.47
CA SER A 20 -4.28 3.94 -22.34
C SER A 20 -4.34 4.81 -21.09
N ALA A 21 -4.38 6.13 -21.26
CA ALA A 21 -4.77 7.05 -20.20
C ALA A 21 -6.27 6.84 -19.94
N CYS A 22 -6.60 5.69 -19.37
CA CYS A 22 -7.87 5.47 -18.73
C CYS A 22 -7.82 6.22 -17.40
N SER A 23 -8.96 6.72 -16.96
CA SER A 23 -9.10 7.32 -15.63
C SER A 23 -9.60 6.22 -14.71
N LYS A 24 -8.78 5.75 -13.78
CA LYS A 24 -9.21 4.81 -12.76
C LYS A 24 -9.69 5.53 -11.51
N ILE A 25 -10.86 5.14 -11.05
CA ILE A 25 -11.35 5.47 -9.71
C ILE A 25 -11.38 4.17 -8.94
N TYR A 26 -10.50 4.04 -7.94
CA TYR A 26 -10.48 2.85 -7.10
C TYR A 26 -11.68 2.81 -6.16
N GLU A 27 -12.19 1.61 -5.90
CA GLU A 27 -12.99 1.37 -4.70
C GLU A 27 -12.10 1.34 -3.45
N ARG A 28 -12.63 1.73 -2.28
CA ARG A 28 -11.86 1.80 -1.01
C ARG A 28 -11.02 0.55 -0.73
N CYS A 29 -11.64 -0.62 -0.80
CA CYS A 29 -10.95 -1.88 -0.54
C CYS A 29 -10.12 -2.40 -1.72
N GLU A 30 -10.39 -1.92 -2.93
CA GLU A 30 -9.52 -2.19 -4.08
C GLU A 30 -8.18 -1.46 -3.89
N LEU A 31 -8.21 -0.17 -3.56
CA LEU A 31 -7.01 0.61 -3.26
C LEU A 31 -6.25 0.04 -2.07
N ALA A 32 -6.95 -0.34 -1.00
CA ALA A 32 -6.32 -0.94 0.18
C ALA A 32 -5.55 -2.24 -0.17
N LYS A 33 -6.09 -3.07 -1.07
CA LYS A 33 -5.41 -4.28 -1.56
C LYS A 33 -4.25 -3.95 -2.47
N GLU A 34 -4.39 -2.98 -3.38
CA GLU A 34 -3.30 -2.54 -4.25
C GLU A 34 -2.09 -2.07 -3.42
N LEU A 35 -2.34 -1.18 -2.46
CA LEU A 35 -1.33 -0.66 -1.54
C LEU A 35 -0.67 -1.78 -0.71
N ARG A 36 -1.46 -2.70 -0.17
CA ARG A 36 -0.95 -3.80 0.67
C ARG A 36 -0.19 -4.84 -0.13
N ASP A 37 -0.79 -5.37 -1.19
CA ASP A 37 -0.35 -6.61 -1.85
C ASP A 37 0.66 -6.34 -2.95
N ARG A 38 0.46 -5.28 -3.72
CA ARG A 38 1.33 -4.89 -4.84
C ARG A 38 2.43 -3.94 -4.39
N LEU A 39 2.06 -2.87 -3.69
CA LEU A 39 3.00 -1.80 -3.31
C LEU A 39 3.70 -2.02 -1.97
N ARG A 40 3.26 -3.02 -1.19
CA ARG A 40 3.85 -3.44 0.09
C ARG A 40 3.96 -2.28 1.09
N VAL A 41 2.91 -1.47 1.15
CA VAL A 41 2.79 -0.40 2.14
C VAL A 41 2.82 -0.98 3.56
N PRO A 42 3.59 -0.39 4.50
CA PRO A 42 3.61 -0.86 5.89
C PRO A 42 2.21 -0.87 6.50
N ALA A 43 1.89 -1.91 7.27
CA ALA A 43 0.53 -2.13 7.80
C ALA A 43 0.06 -0.93 8.63
N GLU A 44 0.95 -0.35 9.43
CA GLU A 44 0.70 0.81 10.28
C GLU A 44 0.42 2.12 9.50
N GLN A 45 0.76 2.16 8.22
CA GLN A 45 0.53 3.32 7.35
C GLN A 45 -0.66 3.12 6.41
N LEU A 46 -1.05 1.88 6.14
CA LEU A 46 -1.97 1.52 5.08
C LEU A 46 -3.31 2.26 5.17
N ALA A 47 -3.96 2.22 6.33
CA ALA A 47 -5.25 2.89 6.52
C ALA A 47 -5.15 4.42 6.39
N THR A 48 -4.02 5.00 6.77
CA THR A 48 -3.77 6.45 6.63
C THR A 48 -3.56 6.83 5.16
N TRP A 49 -2.86 6.02 4.37
CA TRP A 49 -2.73 6.25 2.93
C TRP A 49 -4.07 6.15 2.20
N VAL A 50 -4.92 5.18 2.56
CA VAL A 50 -6.30 5.08 2.03
C VAL A 50 -7.10 6.33 2.43
N CYS A 51 -7.00 6.78 3.68
CA CYS A 51 -7.63 8.03 4.11
C CYS A 51 -7.19 9.23 3.26
N ILE A 52 -5.88 9.42 3.07
CA ILE A 52 -5.35 10.54 2.29
C ILE A 52 -5.90 10.51 0.86
N ALA A 53 -5.85 9.35 0.18
CA ALA A 53 -6.40 9.21 -1.15
C ALA A 53 -7.92 9.52 -1.23
N GLU A 54 -8.69 9.19 -0.18
CA GLU A 54 -10.12 9.54 -0.13
C GLU A 54 -10.35 11.06 -0.14
N HIS A 55 -9.56 11.81 0.63
CA HIS A 55 -9.77 13.24 0.82
C HIS A 55 -9.04 14.11 -0.19
N GLU A 56 -7.94 13.62 -0.77
CA GLU A 56 -7.21 14.31 -1.83
C GLU A 56 -7.91 14.16 -3.20
N SER A 57 -8.31 12.93 -3.57
CA SER A 57 -8.70 12.63 -4.95
C SER A 57 -10.01 11.87 -5.08
N ARG A 58 -10.66 11.48 -3.97
CA ARG A 58 -11.77 10.51 -3.99
C ARG A 58 -11.37 9.21 -4.71
N TYR A 59 -10.12 8.80 -4.50
CA TYR A 59 -9.50 7.61 -5.12
C TYR A 59 -9.35 7.67 -6.65
N ASN A 60 -9.49 8.84 -7.27
CA ASN A 60 -9.32 9.04 -8.70
C ASN A 60 -7.84 9.23 -9.05
N THR A 61 -7.28 8.39 -9.91
CA THR A 61 -5.88 8.45 -10.31
C THR A 61 -5.57 9.56 -11.30
N SER A 62 -6.56 10.11 -12.00
CA SER A 62 -6.32 11.07 -13.09
C SER A 62 -6.87 12.47 -12.78
N ILE A 63 -6.94 12.85 -11.50
CA ILE A 63 -7.44 14.16 -11.09
C ILE A 63 -6.31 15.18 -10.97
N ILE A 64 -6.56 16.39 -11.46
CA ILE A 64 -5.65 17.54 -11.34
C ILE A 64 -6.31 18.58 -10.44
N GLY A 65 -5.72 18.81 -9.27
CA GLY A 65 -6.06 19.89 -8.36
C GLY A 65 -5.43 21.20 -8.83
N THR A 66 -6.16 22.31 -8.70
CA THR A 66 -5.63 23.65 -8.99
C THR A 66 -5.36 24.38 -7.68
N LEU A 67 -4.10 24.76 -7.46
CA LEU A 67 -3.67 25.59 -6.34
C LEU A 67 -3.49 27.06 -6.79
N ALA A 68 -3.27 27.95 -5.83
CA ALA A 68 -2.94 29.35 -6.12
C ALA A 68 -1.64 29.50 -6.95
N GLN A 69 -0.72 28.53 -6.80
CA GLN A 69 0.48 28.37 -7.62
C GLN A 69 0.64 26.87 -7.91
N GLY A 70 0.89 26.51 -9.17
CA GLY A 70 1.06 25.11 -9.58
C GLY A 70 -0.23 24.29 -9.57
N LYS A 71 -0.06 22.99 -9.76
CA LYS A 71 -1.11 21.97 -9.77
C LYS A 71 -0.69 20.76 -8.95
N ASP A 72 -1.69 20.06 -8.44
CA ASP A 72 -1.51 18.79 -7.75
C ASP A 72 -2.03 17.65 -8.61
N HIS A 73 -1.28 16.57 -8.71
CA HIS A 73 -1.51 15.51 -9.68
C HIS A 73 -1.81 14.18 -8.99
N GLY A 74 -2.77 13.46 -9.54
CA GLY A 74 -2.98 12.05 -9.25
C GLY A 74 -3.66 11.73 -7.94
N ILE A 75 -3.62 10.45 -7.59
CA ILE A 75 -4.38 9.89 -6.45
C ILE A 75 -3.96 10.48 -5.10
N PHE A 76 -2.71 10.93 -4.98
CA PHE A 76 -2.14 11.54 -3.77
C PHE A 76 -1.94 13.06 -3.88
N GLN A 77 -2.43 13.70 -4.95
CA GLN A 77 -2.33 15.15 -5.17
C GLN A 77 -0.89 15.66 -4.96
N ILE A 78 0.04 15.11 -5.73
CA ILE A 78 1.47 15.45 -5.68
C ILE A 78 1.71 16.75 -6.45
N SER A 79 2.32 17.74 -5.80
CA SER A 79 2.51 19.09 -6.36
C SER A 79 3.64 19.18 -7.39
N ASP A 80 3.35 19.81 -8.53
CA ASP A 80 4.32 20.14 -9.59
C ASP A 80 5.23 21.33 -9.26
N LEU A 81 5.02 22.00 -8.11
CA LEU A 81 5.93 23.04 -7.66
C LEU A 81 7.27 22.50 -7.16
N TYR A 82 7.30 21.24 -6.73
CA TYR A 82 8.48 20.66 -6.05
C TYR A 82 8.77 19.21 -6.42
N TRP A 83 7.74 18.40 -6.66
CA TRP A 83 7.87 16.94 -6.62
C TRP A 83 7.94 16.30 -7.99
N CYS A 84 7.16 16.78 -8.95
CA CYS A 84 7.23 16.36 -10.35
C CYS A 84 7.41 17.60 -11.23
N GLU A 85 7.87 17.41 -12.46
CA GLU A 85 7.96 18.48 -13.45
C GLU A 85 7.73 17.90 -14.84
N THR A 86 7.05 18.62 -15.73
CA THR A 86 6.92 18.20 -17.14
C THR A 86 8.23 18.48 -17.88
N GLY A 87 8.83 17.45 -18.51
CA GLY A 87 10.11 17.58 -19.22
C GLY A 87 11.29 16.92 -18.50
N ASP A 88 12.51 17.46 -18.69
CA ASP A 88 13.75 16.72 -18.42
C ASP A 88 14.16 16.64 -16.94
N ASP A 89 13.77 17.59 -16.08
CA ASP A 89 14.24 17.66 -14.68
C ASP A 89 13.38 16.83 -13.70
N GLY A 90 12.10 16.60 -14.00
CA GLY A 90 11.20 15.69 -13.26
C GLY A 90 10.97 16.01 -11.78
N GLY A 91 11.38 17.18 -11.29
CA GLY A 91 11.29 17.60 -9.89
C GLY A 91 12.04 16.69 -8.90
N ALA A 92 11.74 16.80 -7.61
CA ALA A 92 12.41 16.01 -6.56
C ALA A 92 12.13 14.49 -6.65
N CYS A 93 11.06 14.06 -7.33
CA CYS A 93 10.79 12.66 -7.60
C CYS A 93 11.49 12.16 -8.88
N GLY A 94 11.93 13.04 -9.77
CA GLY A 94 12.57 12.69 -11.04
C GLY A 94 11.60 11.99 -12.00
N ILE A 95 10.35 12.46 -12.05
CA ILE A 95 9.26 11.90 -12.88
C ILE A 95 8.46 13.01 -13.56
N ASP A 96 7.90 12.71 -14.73
CA ASP A 96 6.97 13.60 -15.42
C ASP A 96 5.62 13.61 -14.68
N CYS A 97 5.04 14.79 -14.42
CA CYS A 97 3.75 14.88 -13.73
C CYS A 97 2.61 14.11 -14.42
N ASN A 98 2.70 13.89 -15.73
CA ASN A 98 1.69 13.10 -16.45
C ASN A 98 1.75 11.60 -16.12
N SER A 99 2.88 11.09 -15.60
CA SER A 99 2.94 9.69 -15.18
C SER A 99 2.07 9.42 -13.95
N LEU A 100 1.86 10.45 -13.12
CA LEU A 100 0.98 10.43 -11.95
C LEU A 100 -0.52 10.43 -12.28
N LEU A 101 -0.90 10.40 -13.56
CA LEU A 101 -2.29 10.51 -14.01
C LEU A 101 -2.82 9.24 -14.69
N ASP A 102 -2.02 8.16 -14.71
CA ASP A 102 -2.41 6.87 -15.28
C ASP A 102 -3.08 5.94 -14.23
N ASP A 103 -3.31 4.68 -14.59
CA ASP A 103 -3.98 3.71 -13.70
C ASP A 103 -3.00 3.01 -12.71
N ASP A 104 -1.69 2.96 -13.01
CA ASP A 104 -0.67 2.25 -12.23
C ASP A 104 -0.02 3.19 -11.20
N ILE A 105 -0.63 3.24 -10.01
CA ILE A 105 -0.22 4.14 -8.91
C ILE A 105 1.14 3.81 -8.23
N ARG A 106 2.02 3.06 -8.90
CA ARG A 106 3.31 2.63 -8.33
C ARG A 106 4.28 3.79 -8.20
N ASP A 107 4.44 4.57 -9.26
CA ASP A 107 5.29 5.76 -9.27
C ASP A 107 4.69 6.87 -8.38
N ASP A 108 3.36 7.01 -8.33
CA ASP A 108 2.66 7.85 -7.35
C ASP A 108 3.09 7.51 -5.93
N TYR A 109 2.97 6.25 -5.53
CA TYR A 109 3.31 5.83 -4.17
C TYR A 109 4.81 5.96 -3.88
N VAL A 110 5.66 5.67 -4.86
CA VAL A 110 7.12 5.86 -4.70
C VAL A 110 7.44 7.33 -4.44
N CYS A 111 6.82 8.25 -5.18
CA CYS A 111 6.99 9.68 -4.96
C CYS A 111 6.39 10.13 -3.62
N ALA A 112 5.15 9.74 -3.31
CA ALA A 112 4.51 10.02 -2.02
C ALA A 112 5.34 9.53 -0.83
N ARG A 113 6.01 8.37 -0.93
CA ARG A 113 6.91 7.88 0.11
C ARG A 113 8.17 8.75 0.27
N ARG A 114 8.69 9.36 -0.80
CA ARG A 114 9.78 10.35 -0.71
C ARG A 114 9.30 11.60 0.01
N ILE A 115 8.11 12.11 -0.34
CA ILE A 115 7.46 13.25 0.33
C ILE A 115 7.30 12.98 1.83
N TYR A 116 6.76 11.81 2.17
CA TYR A 116 6.59 11.36 3.54
C TYR A 116 7.92 11.37 4.30
N ARG A 117 9.00 10.82 3.73
CA ARG A 117 10.32 10.79 4.38
C ARG A 117 10.90 12.19 4.59
N ALA A 118 10.77 13.07 3.61
CA ALA A 118 11.23 14.46 3.73
C ALA A 118 10.49 15.17 4.88
N HIS A 119 9.17 15.03 4.93
CA HIS A 119 8.34 15.66 5.97
C HIS A 119 8.48 14.99 7.34
N GLN A 120 8.80 13.70 7.38
CA GLN A 120 9.12 13.00 8.62
C GLN A 120 10.35 13.61 9.29
N GLY A 121 11.39 13.94 8.51
CA GLY A 121 12.59 14.60 9.01
C GLY A 121 12.34 16.04 9.47
N LEU A 122 11.45 16.78 8.81
CA LEU A 122 11.19 18.19 9.10
C LEU A 122 10.18 18.40 10.23
N GLN A 123 9.15 17.57 10.33
CA GLN A 123 7.98 17.79 11.19
C GLN A 123 7.74 16.68 12.22
N GLY A 124 8.53 15.60 12.19
CA GLY A 124 8.34 14.42 13.05
C GLY A 124 7.16 13.53 12.67
N ASN A 125 6.38 13.91 11.65
CA ASN A 125 5.30 13.12 11.08
C ASN A 125 5.20 13.39 9.57
N GLY A 126 5.57 12.40 8.76
CA GLY A 126 5.59 12.51 7.30
C GLY A 126 4.23 12.74 6.65
N PHE A 127 3.13 12.33 7.28
CA PHE A 127 1.79 12.55 6.74
C PHE A 127 1.35 14.01 6.79
N ARG A 128 2.03 14.87 7.55
CA ARG A 128 1.77 16.32 7.58
C ARG A 128 2.14 17.04 6.29
N ALA A 129 2.68 16.34 5.30
CA ALA A 129 2.84 16.88 3.95
C ALA A 129 1.49 17.10 3.24
N TRP A 130 0.46 16.33 3.59
CA TRP A 130 -0.88 16.44 3.01
C TRP A 130 -1.78 17.30 3.90
N ALA A 131 -2.37 18.35 3.32
CA ALA A 131 -3.22 19.28 4.06
C ALA A 131 -4.47 18.58 4.63
N VAL A 132 -4.94 17.53 3.97
CA VAL A 132 -6.09 16.73 4.44
C VAL A 132 -5.79 15.86 5.66
N TYR A 133 -4.52 15.61 5.97
CA TYR A 133 -4.15 14.67 7.03
C TYR A 133 -4.66 15.13 8.41
N GLN A 134 -4.38 16.37 8.80
CA GLN A 134 -4.75 16.89 10.12
C GLN A 134 -6.28 16.93 10.35
N PRO A 135 -7.11 17.41 9.42
CA PRO A 135 -8.56 17.44 9.62
C PRO A 135 -9.25 16.08 9.45
N HIS A 136 -8.68 15.12 8.71
CA HIS A 136 -9.41 13.91 8.30
C HIS A 136 -8.75 12.57 8.66
N CYS A 137 -7.43 12.52 8.82
CA CYS A 137 -6.65 11.28 8.91
C CYS A 137 -5.78 11.16 10.17
N SER A 138 -5.77 12.17 11.05
CA SER A 138 -4.92 12.20 12.24
C SER A 138 -5.51 11.52 13.48
N ALA A 139 -6.65 10.83 13.35
CA ALA A 139 -7.35 10.16 14.45
C ALA A 139 -6.59 8.93 15.01
N GLY A 140 -5.46 8.57 14.40
CA GLY A 140 -4.62 7.44 14.80
C GLY A 140 -4.97 6.15 14.07
N GLN A 141 -4.08 5.17 14.19
CA GLN A 141 -4.12 3.92 13.43
C GLN A 141 -5.43 3.15 13.62
N ALA A 142 -5.84 2.87 14.87
CA ALA A 142 -7.04 2.07 15.14
C ALA A 142 -8.33 2.71 14.56
N ALA A 143 -8.45 4.04 14.64
CA ALA A 143 -9.60 4.75 14.08
C ALA A 143 -9.59 4.73 12.54
N ASN A 144 -8.41 4.94 11.94
CA ASN A 144 -8.27 4.85 10.49
C ASN A 144 -8.53 3.42 10.00
N GLU A 145 -8.00 2.40 10.65
CA GLU A 145 -8.24 0.99 10.29
C GLU A 145 -9.73 0.65 10.35
N ALA A 146 -10.40 1.04 11.45
CA ALA A 146 -11.83 0.82 11.64
C ALA A 146 -12.68 1.43 10.51
N LYS A 147 -12.26 2.56 9.93
CA LYS A 147 -13.00 3.24 8.87
C LYS A 147 -12.59 2.82 7.46
N TYR A 148 -11.28 2.65 7.22
CA TYR A 148 -10.74 2.57 5.88
C TYR A 148 -10.38 1.16 5.44
N THR A 149 -10.08 0.24 6.37
CA THR A 149 -9.52 -1.08 6.00
C THR A 149 -10.09 -2.29 6.74
N ASN A 150 -10.95 -2.10 7.75
CA ASN A 150 -11.42 -3.17 8.65
C ASN A 150 -12.08 -4.37 7.95
N ASP A 151 -12.75 -4.15 6.82
CA ASP A 151 -13.50 -5.14 6.05
C ASP A 151 -12.82 -5.49 4.71
N CYS A 152 -11.68 -4.88 4.40
CA CYS A 152 -11.09 -4.99 3.06
C CYS A 152 -10.37 -6.30 2.79
N PHE A 153 -9.99 -7.03 3.82
CA PHE A 153 -9.04 -8.14 3.68
C PHE A 153 -9.64 -9.52 3.87
N GLY A 154 -10.95 -9.61 4.15
CA GLY A 154 -11.57 -10.83 4.61
C GLY A 154 -10.94 -11.32 5.92
N GLN A 155 -11.57 -12.27 6.60
CA GLN A 155 -10.77 -13.12 7.49
C GLN A 155 -9.71 -13.76 6.61
N ASP A 156 -8.44 -13.53 6.91
CA ASP A 156 -7.33 -14.30 6.37
C ASP A 156 -7.49 -15.75 6.86
N SER A 157 -8.50 -16.45 6.32
CA SER A 157 -8.87 -17.83 6.59
C SER A 157 -7.91 -18.73 5.82
N SER A 158 -6.63 -18.58 6.14
CA SER A 158 -5.60 -19.59 5.93
C SER A 158 -4.33 -19.32 6.74
N ARG A 159 -4.39 -18.53 7.83
CA ARG A 159 -3.66 -18.93 9.03
C ARG A 159 -4.56 -19.78 9.89
N VAL A 160 -4.79 -21.00 9.42
CA VAL A 160 -4.76 -22.10 10.37
C VAL A 160 -3.33 -22.03 10.91
N GLU A 161 -3.17 -21.60 12.16
CA GLU A 161 -1.98 -22.00 12.92
C GLU A 161 -2.05 -23.53 12.97
N GLU A 162 -1.54 -24.17 11.93
CA GLU A 162 -1.21 -25.59 11.95
C GLU A 162 -0.31 -25.77 13.17
N PRO A 163 -0.68 -26.62 14.15
CA PRO A 163 0.19 -26.87 15.27
C PRO A 163 1.49 -27.43 14.70
N VAL A 164 2.59 -26.68 14.83
CA VAL A 164 3.92 -27.16 14.49
C VAL A 164 4.19 -28.35 15.39
N GLN A 165 3.97 -29.55 14.85
CA GLN A 165 4.31 -30.79 15.53
C GLN A 165 5.83 -30.89 15.51
N ARG A 166 6.46 -30.41 16.59
CA ARG A 166 7.91 -30.46 16.75
C ARG A 166 8.31 -31.93 16.90
N ILE A 167 8.92 -32.52 15.88
CA ILE A 167 9.62 -33.80 16.04
C ILE A 167 10.77 -33.54 17.01
N GLN A 168 10.74 -34.17 18.19
CA GLN A 168 11.95 -34.39 18.96
C GLN A 168 12.42 -35.82 18.69
N VAL A 169 13.57 -35.93 18.02
CA VAL A 169 14.40 -37.12 18.09
C VAL A 169 15.07 -37.05 19.45
N ASP A 170 14.68 -37.93 20.37
CA ASP A 170 15.56 -38.25 21.49
C ASP A 170 16.27 -39.57 21.22
N GLN A 171 17.57 -39.51 21.46
CA GLN A 171 18.48 -40.62 21.33
C GLN A 171 18.64 -41.21 22.73
N GLN A 172 17.72 -42.09 23.12
CA GLN A 172 17.91 -42.87 24.35
C GLN A 172 18.63 -44.18 24.05
N PRO A 173 19.75 -44.48 24.73
CA PRO A 173 20.16 -45.86 24.90
C PRO A 173 19.20 -46.49 25.91
N GLY A 174 18.18 -47.18 25.41
CA GLY A 174 17.39 -48.15 26.18
C GLY A 174 15.98 -47.71 26.58
N ALA A 175 15.01 -48.40 25.98
CA ALA A 175 13.60 -48.59 26.38
C ALA A 175 12.64 -47.38 26.29
N LEU A 176 11.69 -47.52 25.35
CA LEU A 176 10.58 -46.61 25.07
C LEU A 176 9.41 -46.83 26.06
N THR A 177 8.92 -45.76 26.67
CA THR A 177 7.60 -45.75 27.31
C THR A 177 6.85 -44.48 26.91
N LEU A 178 5.68 -44.64 26.26
CA LEU A 178 4.82 -43.53 25.85
C LEU A 178 3.83 -43.22 26.97
N TYR A 179 3.90 -42.02 27.55
CA TYR A 179 2.86 -41.51 28.44
C TYR A 179 2.24 -40.25 27.84
N PHE A 180 0.93 -40.30 27.63
CA PHE A 180 0.10 -39.14 27.33
C PHE A 180 -0.55 -38.67 28.62
N THR A 181 -0.17 -37.51 29.13
CA THR A 181 -0.90 -36.86 30.23
C THR A 181 -1.44 -35.54 29.75
N GLY A 182 -2.76 -35.51 29.55
CA GLY A 182 -3.51 -34.28 29.31
C GLY A 182 -3.80 -33.51 30.61
N PHE A 183 -4.12 -32.23 30.40
CA PHE A 183 -4.73 -31.26 31.32
C PHE A 183 -3.98 -30.88 32.60
N GLY A 184 -3.57 -29.60 32.66
CA GLY A 184 -3.23 -28.92 33.90
C GLY A 184 -2.38 -27.66 33.66
N TYR A 185 -3.00 -26.48 33.67
CA TYR A 185 -2.32 -25.27 34.12
C TYR A 185 -1.81 -25.54 35.56
N PRO A 186 -0.65 -25.03 36.05
CA PRO A 186 -0.51 -23.57 36.18
C PRO A 186 0.92 -22.97 36.42
N TYR A 187 0.92 -21.63 36.58
CA TYR A 187 1.80 -20.72 37.34
C TYR A 187 3.33 -20.58 37.07
N TYR A 188 3.72 -19.29 36.98
CA TYR A 188 5.03 -18.60 37.06
C TYR A 188 6.18 -19.36 37.78
N THR A 189 7.44 -19.24 37.38
CA THR A 189 8.29 -18.04 37.60
C THR A 189 9.48 -17.95 36.63
N TYR A 190 9.85 -16.71 36.32
CA TYR A 190 11.08 -16.34 35.62
C TYR A 190 12.31 -16.57 36.51
N GLN A 191 13.33 -17.24 35.98
CA GLN A 191 14.72 -16.83 36.20
C GLN A 191 15.50 -16.89 34.88
N ASN A 192 15.93 -15.69 34.49
CA ASN A 192 17.03 -15.31 33.63
C ASN A 192 18.09 -16.39 33.37
N ILE A 193 18.74 -16.30 32.21
CA ILE A 193 20.15 -15.91 32.14
C ILE A 193 20.55 -15.68 30.68
N PHE A 194 21.03 -14.46 30.43
CA PHE A 194 22.15 -14.13 29.56
C PHE A 194 22.75 -15.26 28.72
N SER A 195 22.80 -15.08 27.41
CA SER A 195 23.96 -14.46 26.75
C SER A 195 23.56 -13.93 25.38
#